data_AF-A0A968T3J2-F1
#
_entry.id   AF-A0A968T3J2-F1
#
_cell.length_a   1.000
_cell.length_b   1.000
_cell.length_c   1.000
_cell.angle_alpha   90.00
_cell.angle_beta   90.00
_cell.angle_gamma   90.00
#
_symmetry.space_group_name_H-M   'P 1'
#
loop_
_entity.id
_entity.type
_entity.pdbx_description
1 polymer ?
#
loop_
_entity_poly.entity_id
_entity_poly.type
_entity_poly.pdbx_seq_one_letter_code
_entity_poly.pdbx_strand_id
1 'polypeptide(L)'
;MSFLVYSIVATIALNTIILVIINSELLKRKKDLAESENQKLKVGNLEAQKQVLLQQLHPHFLFNALSTLKSLIQESPVQAEDYSVKLSEFLRYSVQSHSTELVSLEDELQFTNDYIDLQKVRFGNGFHCMVNIPRECIT
;
A
#
# COMPACT_ATOMS: atom_id res chain seq x y z
N MET A 1 -54.48 45.61 -24.76
CA MET A 1 -54.20 44.16 -24.93
C MET A 1 -52.72 43.86 -25.12
N SER A 2 -52.00 44.54 -26.02
CA SER A 2 -50.56 44.33 -26.25
C SER A 2 -49.68 44.52 -25.01
N PHE A 3 -49.85 45.61 -24.26
CA PHE A 3 -49.03 45.92 -23.06
C PHE A 3 -49.05 44.82 -21.99
N LEU A 4 -50.24 44.26 -21.70
CA LEU A 4 -50.40 43.19 -20.70
C LEU A 4 -49.65 41.92 -21.13
N VAL A 5 -49.72 41.58 -22.41
CA VAL A 5 -49.02 40.41 -22.98
C VAL A 5 -47.50 40.60 -22.88
N TYR A 6 -46.97 41.78 -23.20
CA TYR A 6 -45.53 42.07 -23.03
C TYR A 6 -45.07 41.94 -21.58
N SER A 7 -45.83 42.46 -20.63
CA SER A 7 -45.48 42.36 -19.21
C SER A 7 -45.45 40.91 -18.72
N ILE A 8 -46.41 40.07 -19.14
CA ILE A 8 -46.46 38.65 -18.76
C ILE A 8 -45.26 37.90 -19.33
N VAL A 9 -44.97 38.11 -20.61
CA VAL A 9 -43.81 37.48 -21.28
C VAL A 9 -42.50 37.90 -20.61
N ALA A 10 -42.36 39.18 -20.25
CA ALA A 10 -41.18 39.67 -19.55
C ALA A 10 -40.99 39.03 -18.15
N THR A 11 -42.07 38.89 -17.38
CA THR A 11 -42.01 38.22 -16.06
C THR A 11 -41.64 36.74 -16.18
N ILE A 12 -42.20 36.03 -17.17
CA ILE A 12 -41.84 34.63 -17.42
C ILE A 12 -40.37 34.51 -17.81
N ALA A 13 -39.90 35.36 -18.73
CA ALA A 13 -38.49 35.38 -19.14
C ALA A 13 -37.56 35.63 -17.93
N LEU A 14 -37.87 36.61 -17.09
CA LEU A 14 -37.08 36.88 -15.88
C LEU A 14 -37.05 35.68 -14.93
N ASN A 15 -38.21 35.06 -14.66
CA ASN A 15 -38.29 33.87 -13.81
C ASN A 15 -37.51 32.68 -14.38
N THR A 16 -37.55 32.48 -15.71
CA THR A 16 -36.76 31.42 -16.35
C THR A 16 -35.26 31.68 -16.21
N ILE A 17 -34.80 32.93 -16.36
CA ILE A 17 -33.39 33.30 -16.15
C ILE A 17 -32.97 33.02 -14.71
N ILE A 18 -33.78 33.43 -13.73
CA ILE A 18 -33.50 33.18 -12.30
C ILE A 18 -33.39 31.67 -12.04
N LEU A 19 -34.33 30.88 -12.56
CA LEU A 19 -34.35 29.43 -12.38
C LEU A 19 -33.11 28.75 -13.00
N VAL A 20 -32.68 29.20 -14.18
CA VAL A 20 -31.45 28.70 -14.82
C VAL A 20 -30.22 29.04 -13.98
N ILE A 21 -30.12 30.26 -13.46
CA ILE A 21 -29.00 30.67 -12.59
C ILE A 21 -28.93 29.79 -11.34
N ILE A 22 -30.06 29.63 -10.61
CA ILE A 22 -30.12 28.81 -9.39
C ILE A 22 -29.72 27.36 -9.69
N ASN A 23 -30.25 26.78 -10.76
CA ASN A 23 -29.92 25.41 -11.13
C ASN A 23 -28.45 25.25 -11.53
N SER A 24 -27.87 26.23 -12.22
CA SER A 24 -26.45 26.20 -12.58
C SER A 24 -25.54 26.26 -11.36
N GLU A 25 -25.86 27.10 -10.37
CA GLU A 25 -25.11 27.21 -9.11
C GLU A 25 -25.26 25.94 -8.25
N LEU A 26 -26.47 25.38 -8.18
CA LEU A 26 -26.71 24.12 -7.49
C LEU A 26 -25.92 22.96 -8.14
N LEU A 27 -25.86 22.94 -9.48
CA LEU A 27 -25.13 21.91 -10.21
C LEU A 27 -23.61 22.02 -9.97
N LYS A 28 -23.06 23.24 -9.96
CA LYS A 28 -21.65 23.47 -9.60
C LYS A 28 -21.36 22.96 -8.19
N ARG A 29 -22.16 23.37 -7.19
CA ARG A 29 -21.97 22.93 -5.79
C ARG A 29 -22.01 21.42 -5.64
N LYS A 30 -22.95 20.74 -6.31
CA LYS A 30 -23.01 19.26 -6.31
C LYS A 30 -21.75 18.65 -6.91
N LYS A 31 -21.24 19.21 -8.00
CA LYS A 31 -20.00 18.75 -8.63
C LYS A 31 -18.79 18.96 -7.71
N ASP A 32 -18.67 20.13 -7.10
CA ASP A 32 -17.56 20.45 -6.19
C ASP A 32 -17.56 19.54 -4.95
N LEU A 33 -18.75 19.25 -4.39
CA LEU A 33 -18.91 18.28 -3.29
C LEU A 33 -18.50 16.87 -3.72
N ALA A 34 -19.00 16.39 -4.86
CA ALA A 34 -18.65 15.08 -5.39
C ALA A 34 -17.15 14.96 -5.70
N GLU A 35 -16.52 16.03 -6.18
CA GLU A 35 -15.08 16.07 -6.43
C GLU A 35 -14.29 16.03 -5.12
N SER A 36 -14.70 16.78 -4.10
CA SER A 36 -14.08 16.73 -2.77
C SER A 36 -14.21 15.35 -2.12
N GLU A 37 -15.38 14.71 -2.23
CA GLU A 37 -15.59 13.34 -1.75
C GLU A 37 -14.72 12.34 -2.50
N ASN A 38 -14.63 12.45 -3.83
CA ASN A 38 -13.73 11.61 -4.64
C ASN A 38 -12.26 11.79 -4.24
N GLN A 39 -11.82 13.03 -3.99
CA GLN A 39 -10.46 13.30 -3.52
C GLN A 39 -10.21 12.64 -2.16
N LYS A 40 -11.15 12.75 -1.21
CA LYS A 40 -11.04 12.09 0.11
C LYS A 40 -10.98 10.57 -0.02
N LEU A 41 -11.84 9.99 -0.85
CA LEU A 41 -11.83 8.55 -1.12
C LEU A 41 -10.52 8.12 -1.77
N LYS A 42 -9.99 8.89 -2.71
CA LYS A 42 -8.71 8.62 -3.36
C LYS A 42 -7.55 8.67 -2.35
N VAL A 43 -7.53 9.67 -1.47
CA VAL A 43 -6.52 9.77 -0.40
C VAL A 43 -6.64 8.59 0.56
N GLY A 44 -7.83 8.28 1.05
CA GLY A 44 -8.05 7.14 1.94
C GLY A 44 -7.68 5.80 1.29
N ASN A 45 -7.95 5.65 -0.02
CA ASN A 45 -7.55 4.48 -0.77
C ASN A 45 -6.02 4.36 -0.90
N LEU A 46 -5.32 5.46 -1.20
CA LEU A 46 -3.86 5.50 -1.24
C LEU A 46 -3.23 5.19 0.13
N GLU A 47 -3.81 5.71 1.21
CA GLU A 47 -3.37 5.40 2.58
C GLU A 47 -3.58 3.92 2.92
N ALA A 48 -4.72 3.35 2.54
CA ALA A 48 -4.98 1.92 2.72
C ALA A 48 -4.00 1.06 1.92
N GLN A 49 -3.75 1.39 0.65
CA GLN A 49 -2.75 0.70 -0.18
C GLN A 49 -1.35 0.78 0.43
N LYS A 50 -0.96 1.95 0.94
CA LYS A 50 0.31 2.12 1.65
C LYS A 50 0.37 1.25 2.90
N GLN A 51 -0.70 1.18 3.70
CA GLN A 51 -0.72 0.33 4.90
C GLN A 51 -0.62 -1.15 4.54
N VAL A 52 -1.28 -1.59 3.47
CA VAL A 52 -1.13 -2.97 2.96
C VAL A 52 0.32 -3.22 2.55
N LEU A 53 0.95 -2.31 1.80
CA LEU A 53 2.37 -2.41 1.43
C LEU A 53 3.30 -2.47 2.67
N LEU A 54 2.98 -1.70 3.72
CA LEU A 54 3.72 -1.73 4.98
C LEU A 54 3.48 -3.00 5.78
N GLN A 55 2.29 -3.60 5.72
CA GLN A 55 1.98 -4.88 6.39
C GLN A 55 2.59 -6.08 5.67
N GLN A 56 2.82 -6.00 4.35
CA GLN A 56 3.58 -7.00 3.60
C GLN A 56 5.01 -7.16 4.18
N LEU A 57 5.54 -6.12 4.81
CA LEU A 57 6.69 -6.22 5.70
C LEU A 57 6.19 -6.48 7.11
N HIS A 58 6.53 -7.60 7.74
CA HIS A 58 6.22 -7.79 9.17
C HIS A 58 6.94 -6.70 10.00
N PRO A 59 6.26 -5.68 10.57
CA PRO A 59 6.97 -4.55 11.19
C PRO A 59 7.77 -5.02 12.40
N HIS A 60 7.20 -5.98 13.15
CA HIS A 60 7.88 -6.65 14.25
C HIS A 60 9.15 -7.39 13.79
N PHE A 61 9.15 -8.02 12.62
CA PHE A 61 10.35 -8.65 12.09
C PHE A 61 11.43 -7.60 11.81
N LEU A 62 11.08 -6.50 11.13
CA LEU A 62 12.03 -5.45 10.79
C LEU A 62 12.68 -4.82 12.03
N PHE A 63 11.89 -4.49 13.06
CA PHE A 63 12.44 -3.96 14.31
C PHE A 63 13.38 -4.94 15.01
N ASN A 64 13.04 -6.24 14.99
CA ASN A 64 13.91 -7.27 15.57
C ASN A 64 15.20 -7.43 14.77
N ALA A 65 15.12 -7.47 13.44
CA ALA A 65 16.29 -7.57 12.58
C ALA A 65 17.25 -6.38 12.77
N LEU A 66 16.72 -5.16 12.85
CA LEU A 66 17.51 -3.97 13.14
C LEU A 66 18.14 -4.01 14.54
N SER A 67 17.43 -4.55 15.54
CA SER A 67 17.97 -4.71 16.89
C SER A 67 19.10 -5.75 16.93
N THR A 68 18.95 -6.87 16.22
CA THR A 68 20.00 -7.87 16.03
C THR A 68 21.21 -7.27 15.32
N LEU A 69 21.01 -6.53 14.22
CA LEU A 69 22.07 -5.83 13.51
C LEU A 69 22.82 -4.86 14.44
N LYS A 70 22.11 -4.09 15.27
CA LYS A 70 22.72 -3.20 16.24
C LYS A 70 23.61 -3.95 17.25
N SER A 71 23.19 -5.12 17.73
CA SER A 71 24.01 -5.97 18.61
C SER A 71 25.26 -6.45 17.87
N LEU A 72 25.09 -6.94 16.64
CA LEU A 72 26.20 -7.42 15.81
C LEU A 72 27.22 -6.31 15.51
N ILE A 73 26.82 -5.06 15.30
CA ILE A 73 27.77 -3.95 15.11
C ILE A 73 28.73 -3.83 16.32
N GLN A 74 28.24 -4.11 17.53
CA GLN A 74 29.05 -4.05 18.75
C GLN A 74 29.88 -5.32 18.98
N GLU A 75 29.33 -6.50 18.64
CA GLU A 75 29.96 -7.80 18.89
C GLU A 75 30.93 -8.23 17.78
N SER A 76 30.54 -8.07 16.52
CA SER A 76 31.30 -8.46 15.34
C SER A 76 30.90 -7.61 14.13
N PRO A 77 31.65 -6.54 13.81
CA PRO A 77 31.37 -5.69 12.66
C PRO A 77 31.30 -6.44 11.32
N VAL A 78 32.10 -7.50 11.17
CA VAL A 78 32.11 -8.36 9.97
C VAL A 78 30.78 -9.11 9.83
N GLN A 79 30.28 -9.73 10.91
CA GLN A 79 28.97 -10.39 10.87
C GLN A 79 27.82 -9.40 10.70
N ALA A 80 27.97 -8.17 11.21
CA ALA A 80 27.01 -7.10 10.99
C ALA A 80 26.90 -6.69 9.53
N GLU A 81 28.04 -6.60 8.82
CA GLU A 81 28.07 -6.32 7.39
C GLU A 81 27.36 -7.43 6.60
N ASP A 82 27.71 -8.69 6.85
CA ASP A 82 27.07 -9.85 6.20
C ASP A 82 25.56 -9.91 6.47
N TYR A 83 25.15 -9.68 7.73
CA TYR A 83 23.75 -9.66 8.13
C TYR A 83 22.98 -8.51 7.46
N SER A 84 23.59 -7.33 7.34
CA SER A 84 23.00 -6.17 6.68
C SER A 84 22.72 -6.44 5.20
N VAL A 85 23.65 -7.08 4.49
CA VAL A 85 23.46 -7.48 3.09
C VAL A 85 22.29 -8.46 2.97
N LYS A 86 22.28 -9.55 3.76
CA LYS A 86 21.19 -10.54 3.73
C LYS A 86 19.84 -9.95 4.06
N LEU A 87 19.78 -9.06 5.05
CA LEU A 87 18.55 -8.36 5.43
C LEU A 87 18.04 -7.47 4.28
N SER A 88 18.93 -6.76 3.59
CA SER A 88 18.58 -5.93 2.43
C SER A 88 18.00 -6.77 1.28
N GLU A 89 18.61 -7.92 0.98
CA GLU A 89 18.13 -8.83 -0.05
C GLU A 89 16.77 -9.44 0.28
N PHE A 90 16.58 -9.88 1.52
CA PHE A 90 15.31 -10.39 2.02
C PHE A 90 14.19 -9.34 1.90
N LEU A 91 14.45 -8.09 2.32
CA LEU A 91 13.48 -7.00 2.22
C LEU A 91 13.17 -6.65 0.77
N ARG A 92 14.17 -6.63 -0.12
CA ARG A 92 13.99 -6.40 -1.55
C ARG A 92 13.08 -7.47 -2.16
N TYR A 93 13.35 -8.76 -1.87
CA TYR A 93 12.53 -9.86 -2.37
C TYR A 93 11.11 -9.78 -1.82
N SER A 94 10.94 -9.55 -0.51
CA SER A 94 9.62 -9.45 0.14
C SER A 94 8.69 -8.43 -0.52
N VAL A 95 9.25 -7.32 -1.04
CA VAL A 95 8.50 -6.27 -1.73
C VAL A 95 8.29 -6.57 -3.22
N GLN A 96 9.24 -7.26 -3.87
CA GLN A 96 9.17 -7.55 -5.32
C GLN A 96 8.36 -8.81 -5.66
N SER A 97 8.47 -9.88 -4.88
CA SER A 97 7.93 -11.21 -5.19
C SER A 97 6.40 -11.27 -5.20
N HIS A 98 5.72 -10.33 -4.54
CA HIS A 98 4.26 -10.23 -4.53
C HIS A 98 3.67 -9.55 -5.79
N SER A 99 4.49 -9.10 -6.74
CA SER A 99 4.00 -8.56 -8.02
C SER A 99 3.65 -9.65 -9.05
N THR A 100 4.00 -10.90 -8.78
CA THR A 100 3.76 -12.07 -9.62
C THR A 100 2.68 -12.97 -9.01
N GLU A 101 1.61 -13.28 -9.77
CA GLU A 101 0.48 -14.11 -9.33
C GLU A 101 0.88 -15.56 -8.99
N LEU A 102 1.98 -16.06 -9.56
CA LEU A 102 2.51 -17.41 -9.37
C LEU A 102 4.04 -17.36 -9.31
N VAL A 103 4.62 -18.00 -8.29
CA VAL A 103 6.08 -18.21 -8.13
C VAL A 103 6.36 -19.71 -8.08
N SER A 104 7.58 -20.13 -8.45
CA SER A 104 7.96 -21.53 -8.34
C SER A 104 8.11 -21.92 -6.87
N LEU A 105 7.88 -23.21 -6.54
CA LEU A 105 8.14 -23.70 -5.19
C LEU A 105 9.63 -23.55 -4.83
N GLU A 106 10.53 -23.68 -5.81
CA GLU A 106 11.97 -23.50 -5.63
C GLU A 106 12.31 -22.07 -5.15
N ASP A 107 11.75 -21.05 -5.80
CA ASP A 107 11.97 -19.65 -5.43
C ASP A 107 11.41 -19.34 -4.02
N GLU A 108 10.21 -19.86 -3.71
CA GLU A 108 9.59 -19.67 -2.40
C GLU A 108 10.38 -20.38 -1.28
N LEU A 109 10.94 -21.55 -1.58
CA LEU A 109 11.81 -22.27 -0.65
C LEU A 109 13.13 -21.56 -0.44
N GLN A 110 13.72 -21.01 -1.49
CA GLN A 110 14.93 -20.21 -1.37
C GLN A 110 14.68 -19.00 -0.46
N PHE A 111 13.60 -18.27 -0.69
CA PHE A 111 13.21 -17.13 0.15
C PHE A 111 12.95 -17.53 1.61
N THR A 112 12.29 -18.67 1.83
CA THR A 112 12.04 -19.22 3.17
C THR A 112 13.35 -19.58 3.88
N ASN A 113 14.33 -20.13 3.16
CA ASN A 113 15.64 -20.45 3.73
C ASN A 113 16.41 -19.17 4.11
N ASP A 114 16.36 -18.13 3.27
CA ASP A 114 16.99 -16.84 3.56
C ASP A 114 16.40 -16.21 4.84
N TYR A 115 15.08 -16.32 5.02
CA TYR A 115 14.39 -15.90 6.25
C TYR A 115 14.86 -16.69 7.48
N ILE A 116 14.92 -18.02 7.37
CA ILE A 116 15.38 -18.91 8.44
C ILE A 116 16.80 -18.55 8.86
N ASP A 117 17.68 -18.24 7.92
CA ASP A 117 19.06 -17.87 8.19
C ASP A 117 19.16 -16.53 8.93
N LEU A 118 18.33 -15.54 8.59
CA LEU A 118 18.22 -14.29 9.36
C LEU A 118 17.76 -14.55 10.81
N GLN A 119 16.83 -15.49 11.02
CA GLN A 119 16.36 -15.84 12.36
C GLN A 119 17.39 -16.64 13.17
N LYS A 120 18.18 -17.51 12.53
CA LYS A 120 19.26 -18.24 13.20
C LYS A 120 20.29 -17.28 13.80
N VAL A 121 20.63 -16.19 13.12
CA VAL A 121 21.55 -15.18 13.68
C VAL A 121 20.97 -14.54 14.94
N ARG A 122 19.67 -14.27 14.97
CA ARG A 122 18.99 -13.69 16.14
C ARG A 122 18.92 -14.64 17.34
N PHE A 123 18.53 -15.89 17.09
CA PHE A 123 18.23 -16.85 18.17
C PHE A 123 19.41 -17.76 18.50
N GLY A 124 20.48 -17.73 17.70
CA GLY A 124 21.63 -18.61 17.83
C GLY A 124 21.20 -20.07 17.94
N ASN A 125 21.67 -20.74 18.99
CA ASN A 125 21.37 -22.15 19.26
C ASN A 125 19.93 -22.40 19.75
N GLY A 126 19.15 -21.35 20.02
CA GLY A 126 17.76 -21.46 20.48
C GLY A 126 16.74 -21.73 19.38
N PHE A 127 17.15 -21.74 18.11
CA PHE A 127 16.27 -21.93 16.96
C PHE A 127 16.80 -23.02 16.02
N HIS A 128 16.00 -24.07 15.83
CA HIS A 128 16.29 -25.15 14.89
C HIS A 128 15.10 -25.33 13.95
N CYS A 129 15.35 -25.31 12.65
CA CYS A 129 14.34 -25.49 11.63
C CYS A 129 14.83 -26.56 10.64
N MET A 130 13.95 -27.51 10.32
CA MET A 130 14.19 -28.57 9.35
C MET A 130 13.11 -28.50 8.28
N VAL A 131 13.54 -28.34 7.02
CA VAL A 131 12.65 -28.35 5.85
C VAL A 131 12.75 -29.73 5.22
N ASN A 132 11.62 -30.45 5.15
CA ASN A 132 11.56 -31.78 4.54
C ASN A 132 10.50 -31.77 3.43
N ILE A 133 10.95 -31.82 2.18
CA ILE A 133 10.09 -31.74 0.99
C ILE A 133 10.50 -32.84 0.01
N PRO A 134 9.55 -33.66 -0.48
CA PRO A 134 9.82 -34.63 -1.53
C PRO A 134 10.32 -33.95 -2.80
N ARG A 135 11.39 -34.46 -3.41
CA ARG A 135 11.97 -33.88 -4.64
C ARG A 135 10.98 -33.80 -5.80
N GLU A 136 10.00 -34.70 -5.83
CA GLU A 136 8.92 -34.75 -6.82
C GLU A 136 8.04 -33.49 -6.83
N CYS A 137 8.03 -32.71 -5.73
CA CYS A 137 7.24 -31.49 -5.62
C CYS A 137 7.99 -30.21 -6.01
N ILE A 138 9.32 -30.28 -6.19
CA ILE A 138 10.21 -29.12 -6.40
C ILE A 138 10.50 -28.89 -7.90
N THR A 139 10.10 -29.83 -8.77
CA THR A 139 10.27 -29.77 -10.24
C THR A 139 8.95 -29.46 -10.92
#